data_AF-A0A6L4YRN6-F1
#
_entry.id   AF-A0A6L4YRN6-F1
#
_cell.length_a   1.000
_cell.length_b   1.000
_cell.length_c   1.000
_cell.angle_alpha   90.00
_cell.angle_beta   90.00
_cell.angle_gamma   90.00
#
_symmetry.space_group_name_H-M   'P 1'
#
loop_
_entity.id
_entity.type
_entity.pdbx_description
1 polymer ?
#
loop_
_entity_poly.entity_id
_entity_poly.type
_entity_poly.pdbx_seq_one_letter_code
_entity_poly.pdbx_strand_id
1 'polypeptide(L)'
;MRKTNFILTLYLILLGFCSCFGQTKTQLDFAFTDIYGHKFLINNIDNLPVLLDTTFIKSNLTGLYFYNADNDTTSRFDFIIKDIKTIKKRKEFELKIIFVPKSNDSEVILKYQNFRYYRMTVLTINDKLQIDSIDWLFGEI
;
A
#
# COMPACT_ATOMS: atom_id res chain seq x y z
N MET A 1 19.75 6.01 -58.46
CA MET A 1 19.00 7.26 -58.76
C MET A 1 17.69 7.24 -57.99
N ARG A 2 17.45 8.25 -57.14
CA ARG A 2 16.16 8.64 -56.52
C ARG A 2 15.56 7.60 -55.53
N LYS A 3 15.00 7.92 -54.36
CA LYS A 3 14.43 9.15 -53.76
C LYS A 3 14.23 8.79 -52.27
N THR A 4 14.73 9.57 -51.32
CA THR A 4 13.95 10.59 -50.57
C THR A 4 13.86 10.20 -49.09
N ASN A 5 14.47 11.02 -48.26
CA ASN A 5 14.33 11.05 -46.81
C ASN A 5 12.85 11.13 -46.41
N PHE A 6 12.38 10.21 -45.57
CA PHE A 6 11.15 10.35 -44.81
C PHE A 6 11.50 10.39 -43.32
N ILE A 7 12.15 11.48 -42.93
CA ILE A 7 11.97 12.03 -41.58
C ILE A 7 10.55 12.60 -41.61
N LEU A 8 9.57 11.80 -41.18
CA LEU A 8 8.23 12.29 -40.88
C LEU A 8 7.97 12.11 -39.39
N THR A 9 8.44 13.10 -38.67
CA THR A 9 7.92 13.61 -37.40
C THR A 9 6.40 13.41 -37.33
N LEU A 10 5.92 12.49 -36.50
CA LEU A 10 4.51 12.41 -36.12
C LEU A 10 4.33 13.09 -34.76
N TYR A 11 4.29 14.43 -34.82
CA TYR A 11 3.72 15.28 -33.78
C TYR A 11 2.29 15.66 -34.19
N LEU A 12 1.45 15.98 -33.19
CA LEU A 12 0.00 16.20 -33.21
C LEU A 12 -0.79 14.87 -33.13
N ILE A 13 -1.65 14.64 -32.13
CA ILE A 13 -2.78 15.51 -31.74
C ILE A 13 -2.94 15.57 -30.21
N LEU A 14 -2.87 16.80 -29.70
CA LEU A 14 -3.50 17.26 -28.47
C LEU A 14 -4.98 17.57 -28.79
N LEU A 15 -5.88 17.43 -27.80
CA LEU A 15 -7.34 17.73 -27.82
C LEU A 15 -8.20 16.58 -28.38
N GLY A 16 -9.21 16.01 -27.74
CA GLY A 16 -9.94 16.34 -26.51
C GLY A 16 -11.37 15.84 -26.67
N PHE A 17 -11.90 15.19 -25.62
CA PHE A 17 -13.32 14.86 -25.38
C PHE A 17 -14.07 13.95 -26.36
N CYS A 18 -14.34 12.71 -25.94
CA CYS A 18 -15.69 12.28 -25.52
C CYS A 18 -15.68 10.79 -25.16
N SER A 19 -15.72 10.49 -23.87
CA SER A 19 -16.26 9.23 -23.36
C SER A 19 -16.81 9.48 -21.96
N CYS A 20 -17.94 10.17 -21.91
CA CYS A 20 -18.85 10.06 -20.77
C CYS A 20 -19.40 8.63 -20.76
N PHE A 21 -18.74 7.71 -20.06
CA PHE A 21 -19.35 6.58 -19.36
C PHE A 21 -18.34 6.06 -18.34
N GLY A 22 -18.54 6.42 -17.07
CA GLY A 22 -17.93 5.78 -15.91
C GLY A 22 -16.43 5.98 -15.76
N GLN A 23 -15.98 7.18 -15.39
CA GLN A 23 -14.73 7.29 -14.64
C GLN A 23 -14.94 6.61 -13.28
N THR A 24 -14.69 5.29 -13.21
CA THR A 24 -14.28 4.69 -11.95
C THR A 24 -13.02 5.46 -11.55
N LYS A 25 -13.13 6.35 -10.57
CA LYS A 25 -12.02 7.05 -9.92
C LYS A 25 -10.81 6.12 -9.94
N THR A 26 -9.79 6.42 -10.74
CA THR A 26 -8.57 5.62 -10.76
C THR A 26 -8.04 5.66 -9.34
N GLN A 27 -8.20 4.57 -8.59
CA GLN A 27 -7.72 4.47 -7.21
C GLN A 27 -6.22 4.76 -7.30
N LEU A 28 -5.80 5.89 -6.73
CA LEU A 28 -4.38 6.20 -6.66
C LEU A 28 -3.79 5.24 -5.63
N ASP A 29 -3.06 4.26 -6.15
CA ASP A 29 -2.30 3.33 -5.33
C ASP A 29 -0.95 3.96 -4.98
N PHE A 30 -0.55 3.87 -3.71
CA PHE A 30 0.75 4.34 -3.23
C PHE A 30 1.62 3.15 -2.88
N ALA A 31 2.85 3.14 -3.41
CA ALA A 31 3.81 2.10 -3.10
C ALA A 31 5.07 2.67 -2.45
N PHE A 32 5.60 1.96 -1.47
CA PHE A 32 6.91 2.26 -0.88
C PHE A 32 7.63 0.97 -0.47
N THR A 33 8.91 1.10 -0.17
CA THR A 33 9.70 0.02 0.44
C THR A 33 10.21 0.55 1.77
N ASP A 34 10.02 -0.23 2.83
CA ASP A 34 10.50 0.16 4.16
C ASP A 34 12.03 -0.02 4.28
N ILE A 35 12.59 0.40 5.42
CA ILE A 35 14.03 0.31 5.68
C ILE A 35 14.56 -1.13 5.77
N TYR A 36 13.68 -2.13 5.84
CA TYR A 36 14.01 -3.55 5.95
C TYR A 36 13.81 -4.31 4.63
N GLY A 37 13.36 -3.63 3.56
CA GLY A 37 13.18 -4.23 2.23
C GLY A 37 11.80 -4.87 1.99
N HIS A 38 10.81 -4.61 2.85
CA HIS A 38 9.41 -5.01 2.61
C HIS A 38 8.75 -4.01 1.66
N LYS A 39 8.11 -4.48 0.60
CA LYS A 39 7.30 -3.64 -0.27
C LYS A 39 5.90 -3.51 0.30
N PHE A 40 5.39 -2.30 0.28
CA PHE A 40 4.02 -1.98 0.63
C PHE A 40 3.31 -1.42 -0.59
N LEU A 41 2.09 -1.90 -0.83
CA LEU A 41 1.12 -1.30 -1.73
C LEU A 41 -0.10 -0.88 -0.91
N ILE A 42 -0.46 0.39 -0.96
CA ILE A 42 -1.64 0.94 -0.29
C ILE A 42 -2.64 1.32 -1.36
N ASN A 43 -3.77 0.63 -1.33
CA ASN A 43 -4.89 0.96 -2.20
C ASN A 43 -5.68 2.13 -1.61
N ASN A 44 -6.33 2.92 -2.46
CA ASN A 44 -7.27 3.96 -2.05
C ASN A 44 -6.69 5.07 -1.16
N ILE A 45 -5.56 5.67 -1.53
CA ILE A 45 -4.96 6.71 -0.66
C ILE A 45 -5.85 7.94 -0.46
N ASP A 46 -6.77 8.20 -1.38
CA ASP A 46 -7.79 9.25 -1.26
C ASP A 46 -8.66 9.12 0.01
N ASN A 47 -8.80 7.90 0.52
CA ASN A 47 -9.64 7.59 1.68
C ASN A 47 -8.85 7.48 2.99
N LEU A 48 -7.56 7.84 2.98
CA LEU A 48 -6.76 7.80 4.18
C LEU A 48 -7.35 8.71 5.27
N PRO A 49 -7.36 8.27 6.54
CA PRO A 49 -7.72 9.14 7.65
C PRO A 49 -6.84 10.40 7.67
N VAL A 50 -7.42 11.55 8.05
CA VAL A 50 -6.77 12.89 7.99
C VAL A 50 -5.37 12.95 8.64
N LEU A 51 -5.10 12.08 9.63
CA LEU A 51 -3.82 12.05 10.35
C LEU A 51 -2.76 11.13 9.72
N LEU A 52 -3.13 10.35 8.71
CA LEU A 52 -2.29 9.33 8.09
C LEU A 52 -2.05 9.68 6.62
N ASP A 53 -1.23 10.68 6.34
CA ASP A 53 -0.80 10.92 4.97
C ASP A 53 0.26 9.90 4.51
N THR A 54 0.56 9.88 3.22
CA THR A 54 1.54 8.96 2.63
C THR A 54 2.96 9.18 3.16
N THR A 55 3.29 10.39 3.62
CA THR A 55 4.58 10.73 4.22
C THR A 55 4.72 10.10 5.60
N PHE A 56 3.69 10.21 6.43
CA PHE A 56 3.59 9.55 7.74
C PHE A 56 3.73 8.04 7.57
N ILE A 57 2.94 7.44 6.68
CA ILE A 57 2.93 6.00 6.49
C ILE A 57 4.30 5.50 6.05
N LYS A 58 4.90 6.12 5.01
CA LYS A 58 6.22 5.74 4.52
C LYS A 58 7.32 5.86 5.57
N SER A 59 7.21 6.85 6.46
CA SER A 59 8.25 7.14 7.45
C SER A 59 8.13 6.29 8.72
N ASN A 60 6.94 5.79 9.05
CA ASN A 60 6.68 5.12 10.32
C ASN A 60 6.30 3.65 10.17
N LEU A 61 5.64 3.25 9.08
CA LEU A 61 5.14 1.89 8.90
C LEU A 61 6.24 0.97 8.36
N THR A 62 6.46 -0.14 9.05
CA THR A 62 7.45 -1.16 8.66
C THR A 62 6.84 -2.57 8.74
N GLY A 63 7.40 -3.51 7.99
CA GLY A 63 6.98 -4.91 7.99
C GLY A 63 7.14 -5.61 9.34
N LEU A 64 8.01 -5.08 10.22
CA LEU A 64 8.27 -5.65 11.54
C LEU A 64 7.06 -5.61 12.47
N TYR A 65 6.11 -4.70 12.25
CA TYR A 65 4.86 -4.67 13.01
C TYR A 65 3.97 -5.90 12.79
N PHE A 66 4.16 -6.62 11.69
CA PHE A 66 3.23 -7.64 11.23
C PHE A 66 3.75 -9.07 11.41
N TYR A 67 4.98 -9.22 11.91
CA TYR A 67 5.62 -10.51 12.08
C TYR A 67 6.52 -10.52 13.31
N ASN A 68 6.26 -11.43 14.25
CA ASN A 68 7.06 -11.59 15.45
C ASN A 68 8.26 -12.51 15.16
N ALA A 69 9.46 -12.01 15.43
CA ALA A 69 10.71 -12.62 15.04
C ALA A 69 11.07 -13.84 15.92
N ASP A 70 10.44 -14.99 15.67
CA ASP A 70 10.85 -16.27 16.28
C ASP A 70 11.36 -17.30 15.26
N ASN A 71 11.48 -16.94 13.98
CA ASN A 71 12.19 -17.78 13.01
C ASN A 71 12.71 -16.92 11.86
N ASP A 72 14.02 -16.68 11.91
CA ASP A 72 14.96 -16.38 10.82
C ASP A 72 14.32 -16.19 9.44
N THR A 73 14.25 -14.93 8.98
CA THR A 73 14.10 -14.44 7.58
C THR A 73 13.42 -13.06 7.58
N THR A 74 14.22 -12.01 7.64
CA THR A 74 13.82 -10.60 7.61
C THR A 74 13.14 -10.12 6.30
N SER A 75 12.59 -11.00 5.45
CA SER A 75 12.04 -10.60 4.14
C SER A 75 10.99 -11.55 3.54
N ARG A 76 10.26 -12.37 4.31
CA ARG A 76 9.34 -13.38 3.74
C ARG A 76 8.11 -12.80 3.04
N PHE A 77 7.71 -11.57 3.35
CA PHE A 77 6.46 -11.01 2.86
C PHE A 77 6.64 -9.61 2.29
N ASP A 78 5.87 -9.32 1.25
CA ASP A 78 5.43 -7.98 0.93
C ASP A 78 4.00 -7.81 1.45
N PHE A 79 3.50 -6.57 1.49
CA PHE A 79 2.23 -6.25 2.12
C PHE A 79 1.35 -5.44 1.18
N ILE A 80 0.06 -5.78 1.16
CA ILE A 80 -0.95 -4.98 0.48
C ILE A 80 -1.94 -4.49 1.53
N ILE A 81 -2.02 -3.19 1.74
CA ILE A 81 -3.00 -2.54 2.60
C ILE A 81 -4.18 -2.15 1.72
N LYS A 82 -5.29 -2.88 1.85
CA LYS A 82 -6.50 -2.61 1.07
C LYS A 82 -7.32 -1.45 1.60
N ASP A 83 -7.25 -1.22 2.90
CA ASP A 83 -8.07 -0.22 3.57
C ASP A 83 -7.44 0.20 4.91
N ILE A 84 -7.64 1.47 5.27
CA ILE A 84 -7.28 2.03 6.58
C ILE A 84 -8.46 2.86 7.08
N LYS A 85 -9.09 2.42 8.18
CA LYS A 85 -10.29 3.09 8.74
C LYS A 85 -10.03 3.59 10.14
N THR A 86 -10.76 4.63 10.56
CA THR A 86 -10.72 5.09 11.96
C THR A 86 -11.62 4.20 12.82
N ILE A 87 -11.10 3.65 13.93
CA ILE A 87 -11.90 2.83 14.89
C ILE A 87 -12.50 3.72 15.98
N LYS A 88 -11.65 4.53 16.63
CA LYS A 88 -12.00 5.45 17.72
C LYS A 88 -11.30 6.78 17.49
N LYS A 89 -11.83 7.86 18.11
CA LYS A 89 -11.30 9.24 18.13
C LYS A 89 -9.90 9.37 17.50
N ARG A 90 -9.77 9.83 16.25
CA ARG A 90 -8.53 10.30 15.56
C ARG A 90 -7.16 9.59 15.78
N LYS A 91 -6.99 8.55 16.60
CA LYS A 91 -5.68 7.98 16.98
C LYS A 91 -5.64 6.45 16.97
N GLU A 92 -6.76 5.81 16.68
CA GLU A 92 -6.84 4.35 16.52
C GLU A 92 -7.42 4.04 15.14
N PHE A 93 -6.72 3.17 14.43
CA PHE A 93 -7.04 2.82 13.04
C PHE A 93 -7.08 1.30 12.85
N GLU A 94 -7.98 0.84 11.98
CA GLU A 94 -8.03 -0.54 11.52
C GLU A 94 -7.33 -0.61 10.17
N LEU A 95 -6.40 -1.55 10.02
CA LEU A 95 -5.73 -1.86 8.77
C LEU A 95 -6.23 -3.20 8.26
N LYS A 96 -6.71 -3.21 7.02
CA LYS A 96 -7.05 -4.44 6.29
C LYS A 96 -5.89 -4.81 5.36
N ILE A 97 -5.19 -5.90 5.65
CA ILE A 97 -3.91 -6.25 5.04
C ILE A 97 -3.96 -7.65 4.43
N ILE A 98 -3.33 -7.82 3.26
CA ILE A 98 -2.94 -9.12 2.69
C ILE A 98 -1.43 -9.27 2.81
N PHE A 99 -0.98 -10.44 3.21
CA PHE A 99 0.43 -10.81 3.22
C PHE A 99 0.74 -11.47 1.88
N VAL A 100 1.77 -11.00 1.20
CA VAL A 100 2.21 -11.53 -0.10
C VAL A 100 3.52 -12.28 0.12
N PRO A 101 3.49 -13.63 0.21
CA PRO A 101 4.71 -14.39 0.41
C PRO A 101 5.66 -14.22 -0.76
N LYS A 102 6.95 -14.00 -0.48
CA LYS A 102 8.03 -14.07 -1.49
C LYS A 102 8.41 -15.52 -1.74
N SER A 103 7.44 -16.31 -2.18
CA SER A 103 7.57 -17.74 -2.46
C SER A 103 6.82 -18.07 -3.75
N ASN A 104 7.29 -19.07 -4.47
CA ASN A 104 6.58 -19.64 -5.62
C ASN A 104 5.76 -20.89 -5.23
N ASP A 105 5.80 -21.29 -3.96
CA ASP A 105 5.02 -22.40 -3.43
C ASP A 105 3.54 -21.99 -3.33
N SER A 106 2.69 -22.69 -4.09
CA SER A 106 1.26 -22.40 -4.16
C SER A 106 0.53 -22.66 -2.84
N GLU A 107 0.93 -23.66 -2.06
CA GLU A 107 0.32 -23.92 -0.75
C GLU A 107 0.64 -22.80 0.22
N VAL A 108 1.88 -22.29 0.18
CA VAL A 108 2.29 -21.12 0.96
C VAL A 108 1.51 -19.88 0.53
N ILE A 109 1.39 -19.62 -0.77
CA ILE A 109 0.63 -18.46 -1.27
C ILE A 109 -0.84 -18.52 -0.81
N LEU A 110 -1.50 -19.66 -0.99
CA LEU A 110 -2.91 -19.86 -0.60
C LEU A 110 -3.12 -19.69 0.90
N LYS A 111 -2.15 -20.10 1.73
CA LYS A 111 -2.22 -19.93 3.20
C LYS A 111 -2.27 -18.46 3.65
N TYR A 112 -1.75 -17.53 2.86
CA TYR A 112 -1.64 -16.11 3.24
C TYR A 112 -2.52 -15.16 2.42
N GLN A 113 -3.36 -15.68 1.51
CA GLN A 113 -4.23 -14.88 0.66
C GLN A 113 -5.36 -14.16 1.40
N ASN A 114 -5.73 -14.66 2.58
CA ASN A 114 -6.85 -14.12 3.35
C ASN A 114 -6.51 -12.78 4.00
N PHE A 115 -7.53 -11.95 4.14
CA PHE A 115 -7.41 -10.67 4.82
C PHE A 115 -7.11 -10.83 6.30
N ARG A 116 -6.24 -9.96 6.80
CA ARG A 116 -5.88 -9.84 8.21
C ARG A 116 -6.16 -8.42 8.65
N TYR A 117 -6.75 -8.30 9.83
CA TYR A 117 -7.13 -7.03 10.41
C TYR A 117 -6.21 -6.72 11.59
N TYR A 118 -5.68 -5.52 11.61
CA TYR A 118 -4.81 -5.01 12.66
C TYR A 118 -5.33 -3.69 13.20
N ARG A 119 -5.07 -3.42 14.48
CA ARG A 119 -5.29 -2.12 15.10
C ARG A 119 -3.97 -1.38 15.18
N MET A 120 -3.88 -0.22 14.54
CA MET A 120 -2.77 0.70 14.70
C MET A 120 -3.17 1.83 15.64
N THR A 121 -2.37 2.03 16.68
CA THR A 121 -2.48 3.17 17.58
C THR A 121 -1.36 4.16 17.24
N VAL A 122 -1.70 5.46 17.21
CA VAL A 122 -0.71 6.53 17.02
C VAL A 122 -0.69 7.48 18.20
N LEU A 123 0.49 8.03 18.47
CA LEU A 123 0.70 9.00 19.53
C LEU A 123 1.57 10.16 19.04
N THR A 124 1.63 11.21 19.83
CA THR A 124 2.43 12.40 19.53
C THR A 124 3.57 12.47 20.52
N ILE A 125 4.81 12.37 20.04
CA ILE A 125 6.03 12.55 20.84
C ILE A 125 6.79 13.73 20.25
N ASN A 126 7.09 14.73 21.08
CA ASN A 126 7.83 15.93 20.68
C ASN A 126 7.25 16.56 19.39
N ASP A 127 5.93 16.77 19.38
CA ASP A 127 5.17 17.33 18.26
C ASP A 127 5.20 16.51 16.95
N LYS A 128 5.73 15.28 16.98
CA LYS A 128 5.72 14.36 15.85
C LYS A 128 4.74 13.22 16.08
N LEU A 129 3.87 12.98 15.11
CA LEU A 129 3.01 11.79 15.09
C LEU A 129 3.88 10.56 14.82
N GLN A 130 3.68 9.50 15.60
CA GLN A 130 4.38 8.23 15.48
C GLN A 130 3.40 7.06 15.68
N ILE A 131 3.74 5.90 15.12
CA ILE A 131 3.06 4.64 15.44
C ILE A 131 3.50 4.21 16.84
N ASP A 132 2.53 4.00 17.73
CA ASP A 132 2.75 3.45 19.06
C ASP A 132 2.83 1.92 18.99
N SER A 133 1.80 1.32 18.41
CA SER A 133 1.57 -0.12 18.40
C SER A 133 0.75 -0.52 17.18
N ILE A 134 0.96 -1.76 16.73
CA ILE A 134 0.12 -2.43 15.74
C ILE A 134 -0.19 -3.82 16.27
N ASP A 135 -1.45 -4.05 16.63
CA ASP A 135 -1.91 -5.28 17.27
C ASP A 135 -2.78 -6.09 16.31
N TRP A 136 -2.58 -7.41 16.29
CA TRP A 136 -3.46 -8.31 15.55
C TRP A 136 -4.88 -8.31 16.13
N LEU A 137 -5.89 -8.23 15.27
CA LEU A 137 -7.30 -8.32 15.67
C LEU A 137 -7.90 -9.68 15.33
N PHE A 138 -8.01 -9.99 14.04
CA PHE A 138 -8.55 -11.24 13.52
C PHE A 138 -8.11 -11.45 12.06
N GLY A 139 -8.36 -12.63 11.51
CA GLY A 139 -8.19 -12.95 10.09
C GLY A 139 -9.45 -13.55 9.50
N GLU A 140 -9.68 -13.31 8.21
CA GLU A 140 -10.69 -14.03 7.43
C GLU A 140 -10.23 -15.47 7.20
N ILE A 141 -11.18 -16.41 7.19
CA ILE A 141 -10.97 -17.86 6.99
C ILE A 141 -11.28 -18.19 5.53
#